data_AF-A0A7C6QT04-F1
#
_entry.id   AF-A0A7C6QT04-F1
#
_cell.length_a   1.000
_cell.length_b   1.000
_cell.length_c   1.000
_cell.angle_alpha   90.00
_cell.angle_beta   90.00
_cell.angle_gamma   90.00
#
_symmetry.space_group_name_H-M   'P 1'
#
loop_
_entity.id
_entity.type
_entity.pdbx_description
1 polymer ?
#
loop_
_entity_poly.entity_id
_entity_poly.type
_entity_poly.pdbx_seq_one_letter_code
_entity_poly.pdbx_strand_id
1 'polypeptide(L)'
;MSIQAMIDAAPPGGTVNVPPGTYFEQLVIDKPLTLQGPPPSIGVAIVDAAGLAAVPTLQILSSQVTIRFMTFRNGPHRGILVGSTDFSDLEDILIENCTIQGHDLSGIMNLTHSAMDVVNSIIENNGSAVSFERAGIYLREHKNTNIIGNIIRNNNGEAIYAQGGNEGLLIRNNVMENHNFGGITLSRDQKNVTIEGNTIKNCGLGTDQFQGGIVIFQAMAERIVDNTITNCYRGIMWGWVPQTGPPPDLILISSNRISNSATDGIFLYSQGPGGFDPPDPFPLRPLISGNQIIGNGNAGVYLSNSLLGAFPNNANPRLDCNSIEGNVWGVLNQTATLINAVNNWWGDRSGPFHPVKNPAGTGNPVSDNVDFIPWKIQQPMPPPTMIDCVETTKVYMTCKESRIKKQIIDVSEIAQGEVVNVACIEVRQVVDQQHFAAVKKIEGTDMALVSFYFEYKIRFQDDTGWKELTSPPLICREAVLMPSLIQDHRINVTADIYPQCMECFVSGSQQITCLICINMLLHLTSQVRLSIPTYGFS
;
A
#
# COMPACT_ATOMS: atom_id res chain seq x y z
N MET A 1 -15.11 -33.95 -27.54
CA MET A 1 -16.03 -33.44 -26.50
C MET A 1 -15.81 -31.94 -26.43
N SER A 2 -16.84 -31.12 -26.63
CA SER A 2 -16.75 -29.66 -26.55
C SER A 2 -16.61 -29.21 -25.10
N ILE A 3 -16.03 -28.04 -24.87
CA ILE A 3 -15.99 -27.43 -23.54
C ILE A 3 -17.42 -27.09 -23.10
N GLN A 4 -18.28 -26.61 -24.01
CA GLN A 4 -19.67 -26.33 -23.65
C GLN A 4 -20.39 -27.56 -23.10
N ALA A 5 -20.21 -28.74 -23.68
CA ALA A 5 -20.82 -29.97 -23.16
C ALA A 5 -20.30 -30.32 -21.75
N MET A 6 -19.05 -29.99 -21.42
CA MET A 6 -18.51 -30.17 -20.07
C MET A 6 -19.11 -29.16 -19.08
N ILE A 7 -19.31 -27.90 -19.52
CA ILE A 7 -20.00 -26.86 -18.75
C ILE A 7 -21.44 -27.30 -18.46
N ASP A 8 -22.18 -27.75 -19.48
CA ASP A 8 -23.57 -28.16 -19.36
C ASP A 8 -23.73 -29.34 -18.39
N ALA A 9 -22.83 -30.33 -18.46
CA ALA A 9 -22.84 -31.51 -17.60
C ALA A 9 -22.39 -31.25 -16.16
N ALA A 10 -21.60 -30.20 -15.90
CA ALA A 10 -21.13 -29.89 -14.56
C ALA A 10 -22.27 -29.43 -13.64
N PRO A 11 -22.30 -29.86 -12.37
CA PRO A 11 -23.25 -29.30 -11.39
C PRO A 11 -22.90 -27.82 -11.09
N PRO A 12 -23.88 -27.00 -10.68
CA PRO A 12 -23.60 -25.65 -10.15
C PRO A 12 -22.55 -25.68 -9.04
N GLY A 13 -21.59 -24.77 -9.09
CA GLY A 13 -20.41 -24.71 -8.24
C GLY A 13 -19.30 -25.71 -8.60
N GLY A 14 -19.52 -26.55 -9.62
CA GLY A 14 -18.57 -27.55 -10.09
C GLY A 14 -17.35 -26.96 -10.80
N THR A 15 -16.34 -27.80 -11.00
CA THR A 15 -15.13 -27.45 -11.74
C THR A 15 -15.06 -28.22 -13.06
N VAL A 16 -14.90 -27.49 -14.16
CA VAL A 16 -14.60 -28.03 -15.49
C VAL A 16 -13.11 -27.90 -15.74
N ASN A 17 -12.42 -29.03 -15.75
CA ASN A 17 -11.00 -29.10 -16.11
C ASN A 17 -10.86 -29.34 -17.61
N VAL A 18 -10.40 -28.33 -18.35
CA VAL A 18 -10.21 -28.39 -19.79
C VAL A 18 -8.82 -28.96 -20.11
N PRO A 19 -8.71 -30.08 -20.84
CA PRO A 19 -7.42 -30.60 -21.27
C PRO A 19 -6.65 -29.63 -22.19
N PRO A 20 -5.31 -29.78 -22.33
CA PRO A 20 -4.57 -29.05 -23.35
C PRO A 20 -5.16 -29.30 -24.75
N GLY A 21 -5.37 -28.22 -25.52
CA GLY A 21 -5.97 -28.32 -26.85
C GLY A 21 -6.47 -26.98 -27.38
N THR A 22 -6.84 -26.98 -28.66
CA THR A 22 -7.55 -25.87 -29.30
C THR A 22 -8.98 -26.29 -29.62
N TYR A 23 -9.92 -25.46 -29.19
CA TYR A 23 -11.34 -25.69 -29.25
C TYR A 23 -11.98 -24.55 -30.06
N PHE A 24 -12.57 -24.89 -31.19
CA PHE A 24 -13.19 -23.92 -32.10
C PHE A 24 -14.67 -23.74 -31.74
N GLU A 25 -14.92 -22.99 -30.66
CA GLU A 25 -16.26 -22.80 -30.09
C GLU A 25 -16.39 -21.44 -29.39
N GLN A 26 -17.63 -21.11 -29.01
CA GLN A 26 -17.98 -19.98 -28.15
C GLN A 26 -18.73 -20.54 -26.95
N LEU A 27 -18.52 -19.95 -25.77
CA LEU A 27 -18.96 -20.52 -24.50
C LEU A 27 -19.96 -19.62 -23.78
N VAL A 28 -20.89 -20.25 -23.06
CA VAL A 28 -21.81 -19.60 -22.12
C VAL A 28 -21.73 -20.30 -20.77
N ILE A 29 -21.56 -19.52 -19.70
CA ILE A 29 -21.63 -19.99 -18.31
C ILE A 29 -22.81 -19.29 -17.63
N ASP A 30 -23.87 -20.04 -17.35
CA ASP A 30 -25.14 -19.55 -16.80
C ASP A 30 -25.42 -20.02 -15.36
N LYS A 31 -24.44 -20.69 -14.75
CA LYS A 31 -24.46 -21.20 -13.37
C LYS A 31 -23.11 -20.94 -12.69
N PRO A 32 -23.07 -20.93 -11.34
CA PRO A 32 -21.80 -20.92 -10.61
C PRO A 32 -20.89 -22.02 -11.13
N LEU A 33 -19.63 -21.71 -11.44
CA LEU A 33 -18.73 -22.64 -12.11
C LEU A 33 -17.28 -22.19 -12.02
N THR A 34 -16.35 -23.14 -11.86
CA THR A 34 -14.94 -22.91 -12.18
C THR A 34 -14.60 -23.54 -13.53
N LEU A 35 -14.18 -22.72 -14.51
CA LEU A 35 -13.58 -23.17 -15.77
C LEU A 35 -12.06 -23.05 -15.68
N GLN A 36 -11.37 -24.19 -15.74
CA GLN A 36 -9.94 -24.26 -15.47
C GLN A 36 -9.20 -24.98 -16.58
N GLY A 37 -8.24 -24.31 -17.19
CA GLY A 37 -7.27 -24.92 -18.08
C GLY A 37 -6.17 -25.68 -17.33
N PRO A 38 -5.27 -26.36 -18.06
CA PRO A 38 -4.17 -27.10 -17.45
C PRO A 38 -3.14 -26.12 -16.84
N PRO A 39 -2.37 -26.56 -15.83
CA PRO A 39 -1.18 -25.84 -15.40
C PRO A 39 -0.26 -25.53 -16.61
N PRO A 40 0.39 -24.36 -16.67
CA PRO A 40 1.22 -23.96 -17.82
C PRO A 40 2.34 -24.96 -18.17
N SER A 41 2.83 -25.73 -17.19
CA SER A 41 3.83 -26.78 -17.41
C SER A 41 3.30 -28.02 -18.14
N ILE A 42 1.99 -28.20 -18.21
CA ILE A 42 1.32 -29.36 -18.83
C ILE A 42 0.83 -29.02 -20.24
N GLY A 43 0.39 -27.79 -20.46
CA GLY A 43 -0.05 -27.32 -21.78
C GLY A 43 -0.92 -26.08 -21.68
N VAL A 44 -1.70 -25.82 -22.74
CA VAL A 44 -2.61 -24.66 -22.81
C VAL A 44 -3.97 -25.13 -23.34
N ALA A 45 -5.06 -24.65 -22.74
CA ALA A 45 -6.41 -24.78 -23.26
C ALA A 45 -6.82 -23.48 -23.97
N ILE A 46 -7.14 -23.58 -25.27
CA ILE A 46 -7.41 -22.44 -26.15
C ILE A 46 -8.83 -22.54 -26.69
N VAL A 47 -9.65 -21.52 -26.44
CA VAL A 47 -10.92 -21.28 -27.13
C VAL A 47 -10.64 -20.30 -28.27
N ASP A 48 -10.77 -20.77 -29.51
CA ASP A 48 -10.49 -20.01 -30.72
C ASP A 48 -11.80 -19.75 -31.48
N ALA A 49 -12.23 -18.49 -31.51
CA ALA A 49 -13.49 -18.11 -32.13
C ALA A 49 -13.35 -17.55 -33.56
N ALA A 50 -12.21 -17.79 -34.22
CA ALA A 50 -11.98 -17.36 -35.59
C ALA A 50 -13.08 -17.87 -36.54
N GLY A 51 -13.72 -16.95 -37.26
CA GLY A 51 -14.77 -17.27 -38.24
C GLY A 51 -16.11 -17.72 -37.66
N LEU A 52 -16.31 -17.59 -36.35
CA LEU A 52 -17.58 -17.91 -35.69
C LEU A 52 -18.57 -16.73 -35.75
N ALA A 53 -19.69 -16.84 -35.04
CA ALA A 53 -20.70 -15.78 -35.01
C ALA A 53 -20.19 -14.54 -34.27
N ALA A 54 -20.67 -13.36 -34.64
CA ALA A 54 -20.33 -12.06 -34.02
C ALA A 54 -20.96 -11.89 -32.62
N VAL A 55 -20.62 -12.80 -31.71
CA VAL A 55 -20.99 -12.83 -30.29
C VAL A 55 -19.72 -13.06 -29.46
N PRO A 56 -19.73 -12.79 -28.14
CA PRO A 56 -18.56 -12.97 -27.30
C PRO A 56 -17.97 -14.39 -27.39
N THR A 57 -16.64 -14.51 -27.23
CA THR A 57 -15.99 -15.83 -27.17
C THR A 57 -16.38 -16.59 -25.90
N LEU A 58 -16.52 -15.86 -24.78
CA LEU A 58 -17.11 -16.35 -23.54
C LEU A 58 -18.12 -15.31 -23.04
N GLN A 59 -19.33 -15.76 -22.70
CA GLN A 59 -20.32 -14.99 -21.99
C GLN A 59 -20.58 -15.58 -20.59
N ILE A 60 -20.47 -14.74 -19.56
CA ILE A 60 -20.73 -15.10 -18.16
C ILE A 60 -22.06 -14.49 -17.74
N LEU A 61 -23.02 -15.33 -17.36
CA LEU A 61 -24.40 -14.96 -17.00
C LEU A 61 -24.74 -15.35 -15.55
N SER A 62 -23.75 -15.68 -14.72
CA SER A 62 -23.96 -16.11 -13.34
C SER A 62 -22.90 -15.54 -12.40
N SER A 63 -23.28 -15.35 -11.14
CA SER A 63 -22.37 -15.07 -10.05
C SER A 63 -21.54 -16.31 -9.68
N GLN A 64 -20.46 -16.13 -8.92
CA GLN A 64 -19.58 -17.21 -8.44
C GLN A 64 -18.97 -18.00 -9.61
N VAL A 65 -18.42 -17.27 -10.57
CA VAL A 65 -17.75 -17.83 -11.74
C VAL A 65 -16.27 -17.54 -11.68
N THR A 66 -15.45 -18.58 -11.78
CA THR A 66 -13.99 -18.45 -11.85
C THR A 66 -13.47 -19.00 -13.17
N ILE A 67 -12.69 -18.21 -13.90
CA ILE A 67 -12.01 -18.60 -15.12
C ILE A 67 -10.50 -18.53 -14.86
N ARG A 68 -9.79 -19.64 -15.09
CA ARG A 68 -8.33 -19.64 -14.90
C ARG A 68 -7.56 -20.52 -15.87
N PHE A 69 -6.34 -20.10 -16.21
CA PHE A 69 -5.43 -20.83 -17.10
C PHE A 69 -6.01 -21.11 -18.50
N MET A 70 -6.93 -20.26 -18.96
CA MET A 70 -7.58 -20.36 -20.27
C MET A 70 -7.02 -19.31 -21.23
N THR A 71 -6.98 -19.64 -22.52
CA THR A 71 -6.75 -18.68 -23.60
C THR A 71 -8.02 -18.50 -24.42
N PHE A 72 -8.46 -17.26 -24.64
CA PHE A 72 -9.57 -16.91 -25.53
C PHE A 72 -9.04 -16.05 -26.66
N ARG A 73 -9.26 -16.45 -27.93
CA ARG A 73 -8.68 -15.72 -29.06
C ARG A 73 -9.53 -15.61 -30.32
N ASN A 74 -9.18 -14.63 -31.14
CA ASN A 74 -9.62 -14.45 -32.53
C ASN A 74 -11.13 -14.35 -32.72
N GLY A 75 -11.87 -13.95 -31.69
CA GLY A 75 -13.32 -13.84 -31.76
C GLY A 75 -13.76 -12.60 -32.55
N PRO A 76 -14.78 -12.70 -33.41
CA PRO A 76 -15.29 -11.57 -34.21
C PRO A 76 -16.15 -10.60 -33.38
N HIS A 77 -15.89 -10.54 -32.07
CA HIS A 77 -16.61 -9.73 -31.10
C HIS A 77 -15.70 -9.49 -29.88
N ARG A 78 -16.24 -9.46 -28.66
CA ARG A 78 -15.51 -9.35 -27.39
C ARG A 78 -14.90 -10.70 -27.01
N GLY A 79 -13.78 -10.69 -26.28
CA GLY A 79 -13.21 -11.92 -25.72
C GLY A 79 -14.10 -12.50 -24.63
N ILE A 80 -14.24 -11.79 -23.52
CA ILE A 80 -15.10 -12.16 -22.39
C ILE A 80 -16.12 -11.04 -22.16
N LEU A 81 -17.40 -11.39 -22.11
CA LEU A 81 -18.48 -10.49 -21.70
C LEU A 81 -19.09 -10.96 -20.38
N VAL A 82 -19.10 -10.08 -19.39
CA VAL A 82 -19.78 -10.28 -18.11
C VAL A 82 -21.17 -9.67 -18.15
N GLY A 83 -22.16 -10.53 -17.89
CA GLY A 83 -23.57 -10.24 -17.79
C GLY A 83 -24.27 -9.99 -19.12
N SER A 84 -25.55 -9.65 -19.00
CA SER A 84 -26.39 -9.08 -20.06
C SER A 84 -27.53 -8.28 -19.44
N THR A 85 -28.44 -7.74 -20.26
CA THR A 85 -29.63 -7.03 -19.75
C THR A 85 -30.50 -7.88 -18.84
N ASP A 86 -30.56 -9.20 -19.08
CA ASP A 86 -31.36 -10.12 -18.27
C ASP A 86 -30.57 -10.74 -17.10
N PHE A 87 -29.25 -10.50 -17.07
CA PHE A 87 -28.30 -11.06 -16.12
C PHE A 87 -27.35 -9.95 -15.64
N SER A 88 -27.89 -9.01 -14.86
CA SER A 88 -27.14 -7.92 -14.22
C SER A 88 -26.74 -8.26 -12.79
N ASP A 89 -26.00 -7.36 -12.14
CA ASP A 89 -25.73 -7.42 -10.70
C ASP A 89 -24.96 -8.66 -10.25
N LEU A 90 -24.19 -9.27 -11.16
CA LEU A 90 -23.41 -10.46 -10.88
C LEU A 90 -22.26 -10.14 -9.91
N GLU A 91 -21.92 -11.11 -9.07
CA GLU A 91 -20.90 -10.98 -8.02
C GLU A 91 -19.99 -12.22 -8.00
N ASP A 92 -18.84 -12.10 -7.33
CA ASP A 92 -17.85 -13.19 -7.21
C ASP A 92 -17.37 -13.74 -8.56
N ILE A 93 -17.11 -12.85 -9.52
CA ILE A 93 -16.51 -13.20 -10.81
C ILE A 93 -15.00 -12.99 -10.76
N LEU A 94 -14.23 -14.06 -10.98
CA LEU A 94 -12.77 -14.03 -11.02
C LEU A 94 -12.25 -14.50 -12.37
N ILE A 95 -11.49 -13.65 -13.06
CA ILE A 95 -10.74 -14.00 -14.26
C ILE A 95 -9.27 -13.90 -13.91
N GLU A 96 -8.59 -15.04 -13.77
CA GLU A 96 -7.19 -15.06 -13.34
C GLU A 96 -6.27 -15.88 -14.25
N ASN A 97 -5.02 -15.46 -14.42
CA ASN A 97 -4.02 -16.22 -15.19
C ASN A 97 -4.52 -16.64 -16.59
N CYS A 98 -5.30 -15.77 -17.24
CA CYS A 98 -5.86 -16.01 -18.56
C CYS A 98 -5.13 -15.21 -19.63
N THR A 99 -5.25 -15.64 -20.89
CA THR A 99 -4.80 -14.87 -22.06
C THR A 99 -6.00 -14.53 -22.94
N ILE A 100 -6.22 -13.25 -23.21
CA ILE A 100 -7.34 -12.76 -24.03
C ILE A 100 -6.78 -11.92 -25.18
N GLN A 101 -6.90 -12.41 -26.42
CA GLN A 101 -6.20 -11.79 -27.54
C GLN A 101 -6.89 -11.87 -28.90
N GLY A 102 -6.63 -10.89 -29.77
CA GLY A 102 -7.05 -10.95 -31.17
C GLY A 102 -8.56 -10.80 -31.39
N HIS A 103 -9.29 -10.24 -30.41
CA HIS A 103 -10.73 -10.03 -30.54
C HIS A 103 -11.05 -8.74 -31.30
N ASP A 104 -12.13 -8.73 -32.08
CA ASP A 104 -12.52 -7.56 -32.87
C ASP A 104 -12.91 -6.35 -32.03
N LEU A 105 -13.47 -6.58 -30.85
CA LEU A 105 -13.79 -5.56 -29.86
C LEU A 105 -12.90 -5.73 -28.62
N SER A 106 -13.38 -5.33 -27.45
CA SER A 106 -12.61 -5.38 -26.22
C SER A 106 -12.21 -6.80 -25.84
N GLY A 107 -11.06 -6.94 -25.19
CA GLY A 107 -10.66 -8.21 -24.60
C GLY A 107 -11.68 -8.67 -23.55
N ILE A 108 -11.90 -7.85 -22.52
CA ILE A 108 -12.87 -8.12 -21.46
C ILE A 108 -13.84 -6.94 -21.35
N MET A 109 -15.13 -7.23 -21.20
CA MET A 109 -16.13 -6.20 -20.96
C MET A 109 -17.10 -6.56 -19.83
N ASN A 110 -17.40 -5.57 -18.98
CA ASN A 110 -18.46 -5.61 -17.97
C ASN A 110 -19.44 -4.45 -18.23
N LEU A 111 -20.72 -4.77 -18.48
CA LEU A 111 -21.73 -3.80 -18.93
C LEU A 111 -22.93 -3.61 -17.99
N THR A 112 -23.03 -4.40 -16.93
CA THR A 112 -24.33 -4.73 -16.31
C THR A 112 -24.26 -4.69 -14.79
N HIS A 113 -23.69 -3.62 -14.22
CA HIS A 113 -23.67 -3.41 -12.76
C HIS A 113 -23.11 -4.61 -12.00
N SER A 114 -22.14 -5.30 -12.59
CA SER A 114 -21.54 -6.51 -12.02
C SER A 114 -20.20 -6.21 -11.37
N ALA A 115 -19.83 -7.00 -10.37
CA ALA A 115 -18.52 -6.99 -9.73
C ALA A 115 -17.61 -8.04 -10.40
N MET A 116 -16.34 -7.71 -10.60
CA MET A 116 -15.39 -8.64 -11.21
C MET A 116 -13.96 -8.34 -10.77
N ASP A 117 -13.18 -9.40 -10.61
CA ASP A 117 -11.73 -9.31 -10.44
C ASP A 117 -11.02 -9.88 -11.67
N VAL A 118 -10.08 -9.10 -12.22
CA VAL A 118 -9.18 -9.53 -13.30
C VAL A 118 -7.76 -9.51 -12.79
N VAL A 119 -7.14 -10.68 -12.68
CA VAL A 119 -5.88 -10.87 -11.95
C VAL A 119 -4.84 -11.60 -12.79
N ASN A 120 -3.59 -11.13 -12.80
CA ASN A 120 -2.44 -11.82 -13.41
C ASN A 120 -2.68 -12.32 -14.85
N SER A 121 -3.49 -11.61 -15.62
CA SER A 121 -3.89 -12.02 -16.97
C SER A 121 -3.19 -11.18 -18.03
N ILE A 122 -3.10 -11.72 -19.25
CA ILE A 122 -2.55 -11.06 -20.43
C ILE A 122 -3.72 -10.69 -21.35
N ILE A 123 -3.87 -9.40 -21.64
CA ILE A 123 -4.92 -8.86 -22.51
C ILE A 123 -4.26 -8.06 -23.64
N GLU A 124 -4.19 -8.64 -24.83
CA GLU A 124 -3.38 -8.06 -25.92
C GLU A 124 -3.97 -8.16 -27.32
N ASN A 125 -3.62 -7.22 -28.18
CA ASN A 125 -3.98 -7.24 -29.60
C ASN A 125 -5.49 -7.32 -29.87
N ASN A 126 -6.32 -6.72 -29.00
CA ASN A 126 -7.78 -6.65 -29.19
C ASN A 126 -8.21 -5.30 -29.78
N GLY A 127 -9.45 -5.25 -30.27
CA GLY A 127 -10.07 -4.05 -30.83
C GLY A 127 -9.76 -3.81 -32.32
N SER A 128 -9.58 -4.86 -33.13
CA SER A 128 -9.33 -4.71 -34.57
C SER A 128 -10.44 -3.98 -35.32
N ALA A 129 -11.70 -4.14 -34.89
CA ALA A 129 -12.84 -3.46 -35.50
C ALA A 129 -12.93 -2.00 -35.03
N VAL A 130 -13.27 -1.09 -35.94
CA VAL A 130 -13.49 0.33 -35.62
C VAL A 130 -14.75 0.47 -34.76
N SER A 131 -14.56 0.78 -33.47
CA SER A 131 -15.61 0.91 -32.45
C SER A 131 -15.11 1.76 -31.28
N PHE A 132 -16.02 2.21 -30.41
CA PHE A 132 -15.69 2.79 -29.10
C PHE A 132 -15.34 1.73 -28.05
N GLU A 133 -15.54 0.45 -28.37
CA GLU A 133 -15.40 -0.68 -27.46
C GLU A 133 -14.10 -1.45 -27.70
N ARG A 134 -13.00 -0.75 -27.98
CA ARG A 134 -11.72 -1.35 -28.38
C ARG A 134 -10.70 -1.47 -27.25
N ALA A 135 -11.11 -1.19 -26.01
CA ALA A 135 -10.23 -1.23 -24.86
C ALA A 135 -9.80 -2.68 -24.54
N GLY A 136 -8.64 -2.86 -23.92
CA GLY A 136 -8.28 -4.16 -23.35
C GLY A 136 -9.34 -4.63 -22.36
N ILE A 137 -9.64 -3.79 -21.38
CA ILE A 137 -10.72 -3.98 -20.41
C ILE A 137 -11.67 -2.79 -20.46
N TYR A 138 -12.96 -3.06 -20.67
CA TYR A 138 -14.00 -2.03 -20.73
C TYR A 138 -15.04 -2.23 -19.62
N LEU A 139 -15.22 -1.22 -18.78
CA LEU A 139 -16.17 -1.23 -17.67
C LEU A 139 -17.23 -0.13 -17.86
N ARG A 140 -18.50 -0.49 -17.74
CA ARG A 140 -19.61 0.47 -17.72
C ARG A 140 -20.53 0.15 -16.56
N GLU A 141 -20.78 1.18 -15.74
CA GLU A 141 -21.69 1.12 -14.59
C GLU A 141 -21.43 -0.15 -13.80
N HIS A 142 -20.22 -0.30 -13.25
CA HIS A 142 -19.77 -1.53 -12.61
C HIS A 142 -19.80 -1.40 -11.07
N LYS A 143 -19.97 -2.53 -10.38
CA LYS A 143 -19.77 -2.63 -8.92
C LYS A 143 -18.28 -2.70 -8.59
N ASN A 144 -17.94 -2.96 -7.33
CA ASN A 144 -16.55 -3.14 -6.88
C ASN A 144 -15.77 -4.07 -7.82
N THR A 145 -14.71 -3.54 -8.43
CA THR A 145 -13.93 -4.23 -9.46
C THR A 145 -12.44 -4.03 -9.21
N ASN A 146 -11.68 -5.13 -9.21
CA ASN A 146 -10.23 -5.09 -9.07
C ASN A 146 -9.54 -5.54 -10.36
N ILE A 147 -8.61 -4.73 -10.87
CA ILE A 147 -7.75 -5.06 -12.01
C ILE A 147 -6.31 -5.07 -11.49
N ILE A 148 -5.76 -6.27 -11.25
CA ILE A 148 -4.51 -6.44 -10.50
C ILE A 148 -3.47 -7.28 -11.27
N GLY A 149 -2.24 -6.78 -11.39
CA GLY A 149 -1.11 -7.61 -11.86
C GLY A 149 -1.20 -8.03 -13.32
N ASN A 150 -2.03 -7.37 -14.13
CA ASN A 150 -2.24 -7.75 -15.53
C ASN A 150 -1.21 -7.12 -16.46
N ILE A 151 -0.97 -7.77 -17.59
CA ILE A 151 -0.23 -7.20 -18.73
C ILE A 151 -1.26 -6.87 -19.81
N ILE A 152 -1.44 -5.59 -20.10
CA ILE A 152 -2.42 -5.10 -21.07
C ILE A 152 -1.68 -4.32 -22.15
N ARG A 153 -1.59 -4.84 -23.37
CA ARG A 153 -0.71 -4.21 -24.38
C ARG A 153 -1.21 -4.34 -25.81
N ASN A 154 -0.80 -3.40 -26.65
CA ASN A 154 -1.09 -3.41 -28.10
C ASN A 154 -2.60 -3.54 -28.42
N ASN A 155 -3.48 -3.06 -27.54
CA ASN A 155 -4.91 -2.99 -27.86
C ASN A 155 -5.14 -1.70 -28.66
N ASN A 156 -6.06 -1.76 -29.62
CA ASN A 156 -6.28 -0.64 -30.54
C ASN A 156 -6.97 0.56 -29.89
N GLY A 157 -7.65 0.36 -28.75
CA GLY A 157 -8.24 1.39 -27.91
C GLY A 157 -7.34 1.76 -26.73
N GLU A 158 -7.96 1.93 -25.56
CA GLU A 158 -7.33 2.10 -24.27
C GLU A 158 -6.83 0.76 -23.68
N ALA A 159 -5.93 0.79 -22.69
CA ALA A 159 -5.69 -0.43 -21.91
C ALA A 159 -6.92 -0.74 -21.04
N ILE A 160 -7.36 0.27 -20.26
CA ILE A 160 -8.55 0.20 -19.40
C ILE A 160 -9.40 1.44 -19.67
N TYR A 161 -10.68 1.22 -19.96
CA TYR A 161 -11.69 2.26 -20.01
C TYR A 161 -12.78 1.96 -18.98
N ALA A 162 -13.06 2.90 -18.07
CA ALA A 162 -14.10 2.76 -17.05
C ALA A 162 -15.01 3.99 -17.01
N GLN A 163 -16.32 3.75 -16.93
CA GLN A 163 -17.30 4.83 -16.85
C GLN A 163 -18.47 4.50 -15.91
N GLY A 164 -18.97 5.52 -15.22
CA GLY A 164 -20.22 5.45 -14.45
C GLY A 164 -20.21 4.62 -13.16
N GLY A 165 -19.11 3.94 -12.82
CA GLY A 165 -18.98 3.20 -11.56
C GLY A 165 -18.72 4.11 -10.36
N ASN A 166 -19.30 3.80 -9.21
CA ASN A 166 -19.09 4.55 -7.95
C ASN A 166 -18.92 3.64 -6.71
N GLU A 167 -18.93 2.32 -6.89
CA GLU A 167 -18.84 1.37 -5.77
C GLU A 167 -17.40 0.97 -5.42
N GLY A 168 -16.46 1.15 -6.35
CA GLY A 168 -15.05 0.87 -6.14
C GLY A 168 -14.37 0.40 -7.42
N LEU A 169 -13.22 1.00 -7.73
CA LEU A 169 -12.33 0.52 -8.79
C LEU A 169 -10.89 0.57 -8.28
N LEU A 170 -10.26 -0.60 -8.17
CA LEU A 170 -8.84 -0.71 -7.86
C LEU A 170 -8.08 -1.15 -9.11
N ILE A 171 -7.18 -0.30 -9.59
CA ILE A 171 -6.27 -0.61 -10.69
C ILE A 171 -4.86 -0.64 -10.13
N ARG A 172 -4.28 -1.84 -9.98
CA ARG A 172 -3.05 -2.01 -9.23
C ARG A 172 -2.01 -2.91 -9.88
N ASN A 173 -0.74 -2.49 -9.85
CA ASN A 173 0.40 -3.29 -10.29
C ASN A 173 0.26 -3.85 -11.72
N ASN A 174 -0.49 -3.18 -12.59
CA ASN A 174 -0.63 -3.59 -13.98
C ASN A 174 0.50 -2.98 -14.84
N VAL A 175 0.83 -3.67 -15.91
CA VAL A 175 1.74 -3.19 -16.96
C VAL A 175 0.91 -2.89 -18.20
N MET A 176 0.88 -1.62 -18.62
CA MET A 176 0.09 -1.13 -19.75
C MET A 176 1.01 -0.53 -20.81
N GLU A 177 1.07 -1.13 -22.00
CA GLU A 177 2.04 -0.72 -23.02
C GLU A 177 1.43 -0.59 -24.42
N ASN A 178 1.84 0.46 -25.14
CA ASN A 178 1.55 0.64 -26.57
C ASN A 178 0.05 0.65 -26.88
N HIS A 179 -0.67 1.61 -26.31
CA HIS A 179 -2.08 1.85 -26.61
C HIS A 179 -2.23 3.14 -27.41
N ASN A 180 -3.07 3.11 -28.45
CA ASN A 180 -3.30 4.29 -29.30
C ASN A 180 -3.99 5.43 -28.53
N PHE A 181 -4.74 5.08 -27.48
CA PHE A 181 -5.47 6.00 -26.58
C PHE A 181 -4.91 5.90 -25.16
N GLY A 182 -5.69 6.30 -24.16
CA GLY A 182 -5.28 6.27 -22.75
C GLY A 182 -4.76 4.91 -22.29
N GLY A 183 -3.76 4.90 -21.41
CA GLY A 183 -3.45 3.69 -20.64
C GLY A 183 -4.65 3.35 -19.74
N ILE A 184 -5.05 4.32 -18.91
CA ILE A 184 -6.28 4.27 -18.12
C ILE A 184 -7.12 5.48 -18.49
N THR A 185 -8.40 5.26 -18.79
CA THR A 185 -9.37 6.31 -19.07
C THR A 185 -10.58 6.17 -18.15
N LEU A 186 -10.91 7.24 -17.42
CA LEU A 186 -12.08 7.34 -16.54
C LEU A 186 -13.04 8.42 -17.05
N SER A 187 -14.34 8.11 -17.10
CA SER A 187 -15.34 9.06 -17.58
C SER A 187 -16.73 8.92 -16.96
N ARG A 188 -17.63 9.84 -17.32
CA ARG A 188 -19.08 9.82 -16.99
C ARG A 188 -19.35 9.52 -15.53
N ASP A 189 -18.84 10.38 -14.64
CA ASP A 189 -19.01 10.30 -13.20
C ASP A 189 -18.47 9.00 -12.58
N GLN A 190 -17.46 8.37 -13.20
CA GLN A 190 -16.66 7.34 -12.53
C GLN A 190 -16.01 7.93 -11.28
N LYS A 191 -16.17 7.26 -10.14
CA LYS A 191 -15.76 7.70 -8.80
C LYS A 191 -15.29 6.49 -7.96
N ASN A 192 -14.73 6.76 -6.78
CA ASN A 192 -14.19 5.75 -5.87
C ASN A 192 -13.12 4.88 -6.54
N VAL A 193 -12.11 5.54 -7.12
CA VAL A 193 -11.05 4.91 -7.92
C VAL A 193 -9.68 5.11 -7.26
N THR A 194 -8.97 3.99 -7.09
CA THR A 194 -7.56 3.96 -6.70
C THR A 194 -6.72 3.38 -7.84
N ILE A 195 -5.71 4.13 -8.27
CA ILE A 195 -4.74 3.73 -9.28
C ILE A 195 -3.37 3.68 -8.62
N GLU A 196 -2.84 2.48 -8.36
CA GLU A 196 -1.59 2.33 -7.60
C GLU A 196 -0.56 1.35 -8.20
N GLY A 197 0.73 1.74 -8.17
CA GLY A 197 1.82 0.84 -8.52
C GLY A 197 1.85 0.38 -10.00
N ASN A 198 1.10 1.03 -10.89
CA ASN A 198 1.03 0.62 -12.29
C ASN A 198 2.23 1.15 -13.09
N THR A 199 2.64 0.38 -14.10
CA THR A 199 3.60 0.83 -15.14
C THR A 199 2.84 1.10 -16.43
N ILE A 200 2.81 2.35 -16.88
CA ILE A 200 2.10 2.79 -18.07
C ILE A 200 3.10 3.41 -19.05
N LYS A 201 3.20 2.85 -20.25
CA LYS A 201 4.24 3.22 -21.21
C LYS A 201 3.70 3.34 -22.63
N ASN A 202 4.19 4.33 -23.38
CA ASN A 202 3.87 4.51 -24.80
C ASN A 202 2.35 4.55 -25.07
N CYS A 203 1.59 5.22 -24.21
CA CYS A 203 0.12 5.33 -24.32
C CYS A 203 -0.31 6.72 -24.78
N GLY A 204 -1.41 6.77 -25.50
CA GLY A 204 -2.06 8.01 -25.94
C GLY A 204 -1.35 8.68 -27.11
N LEU A 205 -0.64 7.92 -27.94
CA LEU A 205 0.19 8.45 -29.03
C LEU A 205 -0.60 8.78 -30.31
N GLY A 206 -1.93 8.83 -30.23
CA GLY A 206 -2.79 9.25 -31.33
C GLY A 206 -2.81 10.77 -31.52
N THR A 207 -3.87 11.26 -32.18
CA THR A 207 -4.05 12.69 -32.50
C THR A 207 -5.19 13.34 -31.73
N ASP A 208 -5.75 12.66 -30.72
CA ASP A 208 -6.90 13.15 -29.95
C ASP A 208 -6.42 14.00 -28.76
N GLN A 209 -7.24 14.96 -28.33
CA GLN A 209 -6.92 15.85 -27.22
C GLN A 209 -7.01 15.15 -25.86
N PHE A 210 -7.81 14.08 -25.75
CA PHE A 210 -8.03 13.28 -24.53
C PHE A 210 -7.17 12.02 -24.50
N GLN A 211 -5.85 12.20 -24.49
CA GLN A 211 -4.90 11.09 -24.56
C GLN A 211 -3.76 11.28 -23.57
N GLY A 212 -3.23 10.17 -23.05
CA GLY A 212 -2.13 10.15 -22.09
C GLY A 212 -1.93 8.80 -21.44
N GLY A 213 -1.15 8.77 -20.36
CA GLY A 213 -1.02 7.58 -19.51
C GLY A 213 -2.30 7.35 -18.72
N ILE A 214 -2.71 8.35 -17.94
CA ILE A 214 -3.98 8.38 -17.21
C ILE A 214 -4.80 9.56 -17.70
N VAL A 215 -6.03 9.31 -18.13
CA VAL A 215 -6.96 10.31 -18.65
C VAL A 215 -8.24 10.26 -17.83
N ILE A 216 -8.62 11.39 -17.24
CA ILE A 216 -9.81 11.51 -16.39
C ILE A 216 -10.62 12.67 -16.94
N PHE A 217 -11.85 12.40 -17.39
CA PHE A 217 -12.74 13.45 -17.88
C PHE A 217 -14.16 13.33 -17.32
N GLN A 218 -14.63 14.38 -16.64
CA GLN A 218 -15.91 14.33 -15.90
C GLN A 218 -15.97 13.09 -14.99
N ALA A 219 -14.90 12.84 -14.25
CA ALA A 219 -14.70 11.64 -13.43
C ALA A 219 -13.68 11.96 -12.32
N MET A 220 -13.41 10.95 -11.47
CA MET A 220 -12.55 11.11 -10.31
C MET A 220 -11.71 9.87 -10.03
N ALA A 221 -10.44 10.10 -9.72
CA ALA A 221 -9.56 9.15 -9.06
C ALA A 221 -9.00 9.77 -7.78
N GLU A 222 -9.55 9.37 -6.64
CA GLU A 222 -9.20 9.89 -5.32
C GLU A 222 -7.73 9.64 -4.98
N ARG A 223 -7.15 8.56 -5.53
CA ARG A 223 -5.76 8.17 -5.29
C ARG A 223 -5.08 7.74 -6.59
N ILE A 224 -4.01 8.44 -6.96
CA ILE A 224 -3.07 8.07 -8.02
C ILE A 224 -1.69 8.01 -7.38
N VAL A 225 -1.21 6.81 -7.04
CA VAL A 225 -0.05 6.64 -6.16
C VAL A 225 0.97 5.63 -6.69
N ASP A 226 2.27 5.91 -6.55
CA ASP A 226 3.35 4.96 -6.90
C ASP A 226 3.35 4.46 -8.36
N ASN A 227 2.69 5.17 -9.28
CA ASN A 227 2.66 4.77 -10.69
C ASN A 227 3.91 5.27 -11.43
N THR A 228 4.39 4.46 -12.38
CA THR A 228 5.41 4.87 -13.35
C THR A 228 4.76 5.10 -14.71
N ILE A 229 4.74 6.35 -15.17
CA ILE A 229 4.12 6.77 -16.44
C ILE A 229 5.22 7.34 -17.34
N THR A 230 5.46 6.74 -18.50
CA THR A 230 6.61 7.10 -19.35
C THR A 230 6.29 7.09 -20.84
N ASN A 231 6.81 8.06 -21.58
CA ASN A 231 6.66 8.15 -23.05
C ASN A 231 5.20 8.18 -23.51
N CYS A 232 4.31 8.77 -22.72
CA CYS A 232 2.91 8.96 -23.09
C CYS A 232 2.72 10.33 -23.76
N TYR A 233 1.55 10.62 -24.34
CA TYR A 233 1.30 11.97 -24.88
C TYR A 233 1.23 13.03 -23.76
N ARG A 234 0.44 12.74 -22.72
CA ARG A 234 0.50 13.36 -21.40
C ARG A 234 0.73 12.28 -20.35
N GLY A 235 1.31 12.62 -19.22
CA GLY A 235 1.40 11.70 -18.09
C GLY A 235 0.03 11.44 -17.50
N ILE A 236 -0.51 12.46 -16.84
CA ILE A 236 -1.87 12.51 -16.31
C ILE A 236 -2.60 13.69 -16.95
N MET A 237 -3.77 13.44 -17.50
CA MET A 237 -4.70 14.47 -17.95
C MET A 237 -5.97 14.39 -17.12
N TRP A 238 -6.32 15.49 -16.44
CA TRP A 238 -7.55 15.59 -15.68
C TRP A 238 -8.35 16.82 -16.12
N GLY A 239 -9.49 16.58 -16.77
CA GLY A 239 -10.43 17.62 -17.18
C GLY A 239 -11.81 17.41 -16.56
N TRP A 240 -12.35 18.40 -15.88
CA TRP A 240 -13.64 18.33 -15.19
C TRP A 240 -13.70 17.31 -14.04
N VAL A 241 -14.59 17.59 -13.10
CA VAL A 241 -14.92 16.69 -11.98
C VAL A 241 -16.28 16.02 -12.23
N PRO A 242 -16.69 15.02 -11.42
CA PRO A 242 -18.02 14.43 -11.52
C PRO A 242 -19.13 15.48 -11.35
N GLN A 243 -20.21 15.31 -12.10
CA GLN A 243 -21.38 16.21 -12.04
C GLN A 243 -22.32 15.89 -10.86
N THR A 244 -22.10 14.75 -10.19
CA THR A 244 -22.91 14.28 -9.08
C THR A 244 -22.05 13.84 -7.88
N GLY A 245 -22.57 14.09 -6.67
CA GLY A 245 -21.93 13.72 -5.41
C GLY A 245 -21.06 14.84 -4.82
N PRO A 246 -20.66 14.70 -3.54
CA PRO A 246 -19.80 15.67 -2.88
C PRO A 246 -18.34 15.57 -3.38
N PRO A 247 -17.52 16.62 -3.21
CA PRO A 247 -16.07 16.49 -3.35
C PRO A 247 -15.54 15.48 -2.32
N PRO A 248 -14.49 14.70 -2.65
CA PRO A 248 -13.83 13.84 -1.69
C PRO A 248 -13.01 14.67 -0.70
N ASP A 249 -12.72 14.11 0.47
CA ASP A 249 -11.89 14.77 1.49
C ASP A 249 -10.47 15.07 0.99
N LEU A 250 -9.94 14.22 0.10
CA LEU A 250 -8.63 14.35 -0.49
C LEU A 250 -8.58 13.72 -1.89
N ILE A 251 -8.00 14.47 -2.83
CA ILE A 251 -7.49 13.92 -4.09
C ILE A 251 -5.98 13.89 -3.98
N LEU A 252 -5.38 12.70 -4.03
CA LEU A 252 -3.94 12.50 -3.83
C LEU A 252 -3.28 12.01 -5.11
N ILE A 253 -2.32 12.78 -5.61
CA ILE A 253 -1.39 12.36 -6.66
C ILE A 253 -0.02 12.31 -6.00
N SER A 254 0.47 11.13 -5.63
CA SER A 254 1.71 11.02 -4.85
C SER A 254 2.67 9.93 -5.27
N SER A 255 3.97 10.19 -5.09
CA SER A 255 5.02 9.19 -5.32
C SER A 255 5.04 8.60 -6.74
N ASN A 256 4.37 9.25 -7.71
CA ASN A 256 4.40 8.81 -9.09
C ASN A 256 5.70 9.26 -9.76
N ARG A 257 6.20 8.45 -10.69
CA ARG A 257 7.25 8.84 -11.63
C ARG A 257 6.63 9.08 -13.00
N ILE A 258 6.56 10.35 -13.40
CA ILE A 258 5.99 10.79 -14.67
C ILE A 258 7.10 11.38 -15.52
N SER A 259 7.45 10.73 -16.63
CA SER A 259 8.59 11.17 -17.43
C SER A 259 8.42 11.07 -18.93
N ASN A 260 9.14 11.93 -19.65
CA ASN A 260 9.23 11.92 -21.11
C ASN A 260 7.87 11.93 -21.82
N SER A 261 6.87 12.57 -21.22
CA SER A 261 5.60 12.76 -21.91
C SER A 261 5.77 13.77 -23.05
N ALA A 262 5.10 13.56 -24.18
CA ALA A 262 5.25 14.41 -25.37
C ALA A 262 4.87 15.87 -25.09
N THR A 263 3.94 16.10 -24.16
CA THR A 263 3.50 17.41 -23.71
C THR A 263 3.68 17.53 -22.19
N ASP A 264 2.60 17.45 -21.42
CA ASP A 264 2.60 17.74 -19.99
C ASP A 264 2.80 16.48 -19.16
N GLY A 265 3.52 16.61 -18.04
CA GLY A 265 3.53 15.58 -17.00
C GLY A 265 2.14 15.44 -16.37
N ILE A 266 1.58 16.55 -15.88
CA ILE A 266 0.23 16.62 -15.32
C ILE A 266 -0.51 17.81 -15.93
N PHE A 267 -1.63 17.56 -16.61
CA PHE A 267 -2.55 18.56 -17.12
C PHE A 267 -3.80 18.63 -16.23
N LEU A 268 -4.19 19.84 -15.81
CA LEU A 268 -5.36 20.05 -14.95
C LEU A 268 -6.30 21.10 -15.53
N TYR A 269 -7.58 20.74 -15.57
CA TYR A 269 -8.69 21.62 -15.90
C TYR A 269 -9.94 21.28 -15.07
N SER A 270 -10.63 22.28 -14.55
CA SER A 270 -11.97 22.16 -13.96
C SER A 270 -12.77 23.39 -14.32
N GLN A 271 -14.03 23.22 -14.71
CA GLN A 271 -14.86 24.31 -15.21
C GLN A 271 -15.24 25.27 -14.08
N GLY A 272 -14.84 26.54 -14.22
CA GLY A 272 -15.14 27.61 -13.29
C GLY A 272 -16.41 28.39 -13.60
N PRO A 273 -16.88 29.20 -12.63
CA PRO A 273 -17.98 30.13 -12.88
C PRO A 273 -17.54 31.27 -13.81
N GLY A 274 -18.49 31.90 -14.50
CA GLY A 274 -18.24 33.04 -15.40
C GLY A 274 -17.91 32.66 -16.84
N GLY A 275 -17.98 31.38 -17.17
CA GLY A 275 -17.93 30.84 -18.54
C GLY A 275 -19.28 30.79 -19.24
N PHE A 276 -19.26 30.30 -20.48
CA PHE A 276 -20.48 29.89 -21.19
C PHE A 276 -21.05 28.57 -20.66
N ASP A 277 -20.16 27.66 -20.26
CA ASP A 277 -20.53 26.37 -19.70
C ASP A 277 -20.84 26.48 -18.21
N PRO A 278 -21.80 25.70 -17.68
CA PRO A 278 -22.05 25.63 -16.25
C PRO A 278 -20.78 25.25 -15.48
N PRO A 279 -20.53 25.87 -14.31
CA PRO A 279 -19.39 25.51 -13.48
C PRO A 279 -19.49 24.06 -13.01
N ASP A 280 -18.33 23.44 -12.84
CA ASP A 280 -18.23 22.16 -12.14
C ASP A 280 -18.80 22.30 -10.71
N PRO A 281 -19.42 21.24 -10.15
CA PRO A 281 -20.01 21.29 -8.81
C PRO A 281 -19.03 21.68 -7.69
N PHE A 282 -17.74 21.44 -7.92
CA PHE A 282 -16.65 21.84 -7.04
C PHE A 282 -15.33 21.98 -7.82
N PRO A 283 -14.38 22.80 -7.35
CA PRO A 283 -13.06 22.90 -7.98
C PRO A 283 -12.22 21.64 -7.81
N LEU A 284 -11.45 21.28 -8.83
CA LEU A 284 -10.41 20.25 -8.76
C LEU A 284 -9.23 20.72 -7.89
N ARG A 285 -9.02 20.07 -6.73
CA ARG A 285 -8.00 20.45 -5.73
C ARG A 285 -7.09 19.29 -5.31
N PRO A 286 -6.24 18.75 -6.21
CA PRO A 286 -5.35 17.67 -5.84
C PRO A 286 -4.18 18.15 -4.97
N LEU A 287 -3.80 17.33 -4.00
CA LEU A 287 -2.48 17.36 -3.39
C LEU A 287 -1.53 16.56 -4.28
N ILE A 288 -0.60 17.25 -4.93
CA ILE A 288 0.44 16.67 -5.77
C ILE A 288 1.70 16.63 -4.91
N SER A 289 2.09 15.45 -4.41
CA SER A 289 3.20 15.36 -3.46
C SER A 289 4.16 14.19 -3.63
N GLY A 290 5.46 14.44 -3.49
CA GLY A 290 6.48 13.38 -3.56
C GLY A 290 6.65 12.77 -4.96
N ASN A 291 6.09 13.38 -6.02
CA ASN A 291 6.21 12.87 -7.37
C ASN A 291 7.55 13.26 -8.00
N GLN A 292 8.00 12.45 -8.96
CA GLN A 292 9.10 12.75 -9.86
C GLN A 292 8.53 13.07 -11.24
N ILE A 293 8.56 14.34 -11.64
CA ILE A 293 7.97 14.83 -12.90
C ILE A 293 9.10 15.36 -13.78
N ILE A 294 9.57 14.52 -14.69
CA ILE A 294 10.90 14.68 -15.31
C ILE A 294 10.83 14.69 -16.84
N GLY A 295 11.44 15.68 -17.48
CA GLY A 295 11.71 15.61 -18.92
C GLY A 295 10.47 15.64 -19.83
N ASN A 296 9.36 16.24 -19.39
CA ASN A 296 8.15 16.34 -20.21
C ASN A 296 8.24 17.52 -21.18
N GLY A 297 7.70 17.33 -22.40
CA GLY A 297 7.90 18.23 -23.55
C GLY A 297 7.29 19.63 -23.42
N ASN A 298 6.39 19.85 -22.46
CA ASN A 298 5.84 21.16 -22.12
C ASN A 298 6.01 21.46 -20.62
N ALA A 299 4.99 21.26 -19.78
CA ALA A 299 5.12 21.53 -18.35
C ALA A 299 5.25 20.24 -17.52
N GLY A 300 5.90 20.33 -16.36
CA GLY A 300 5.74 19.34 -15.32
C GLY A 300 4.29 19.31 -14.83
N VAL A 301 3.76 20.46 -14.44
CA VAL A 301 2.33 20.67 -14.17
C VAL A 301 1.79 21.85 -14.97
N TYR A 302 0.74 21.62 -15.74
CA TYR A 302 0.07 22.62 -16.57
C TYR A 302 -1.38 22.84 -16.08
N LEU A 303 -1.70 24.09 -15.74
CA LEU A 303 -3.07 24.54 -15.56
C LEU A 303 -3.48 25.33 -16.81
N SER A 304 -4.27 24.68 -17.66
CA SER A 304 -4.77 25.30 -18.90
C SER A 304 -5.79 26.39 -18.59
N ASN A 305 -5.81 27.48 -19.35
CA ASN A 305 -6.87 28.48 -19.21
C ASN A 305 -8.22 28.02 -19.79
N SER A 306 -8.18 27.02 -20.68
CA SER A 306 -9.34 26.52 -21.42
C SER A 306 -9.18 25.05 -21.79
N LEU A 307 -10.31 24.36 -22.00
CA LEU A 307 -10.35 23.00 -22.54
C LEU A 307 -11.56 22.90 -23.48
N LEU A 308 -11.34 22.57 -24.76
CA LEU A 308 -12.38 22.56 -25.80
C LEU A 308 -13.17 23.89 -25.93
N GLY A 309 -12.54 25.03 -25.65
CA GLY A 309 -13.21 26.33 -25.66
C GLY A 309 -14.02 26.62 -24.40
N ALA A 310 -14.12 25.69 -23.45
CA ALA A 310 -14.63 25.94 -22.11
C ALA A 310 -13.60 26.76 -21.32
N PHE A 311 -14.07 27.74 -20.56
CA PHE A 311 -13.28 28.61 -19.67
C PHE A 311 -14.22 29.26 -18.64
N PRO A 312 -13.74 29.85 -17.52
CA PRO A 312 -12.36 29.80 -17.02
C PRO A 312 -12.07 28.48 -16.29
N ASN A 313 -10.78 28.12 -16.19
CA ASN A 313 -10.35 27.01 -15.33
C ASN A 313 -10.36 27.41 -13.84
N ASN A 314 -10.87 26.52 -12.99
CA ASN A 314 -11.00 26.67 -11.54
C ASN A 314 -10.25 25.56 -10.74
N ALA A 315 -9.39 24.80 -11.40
CA ALA A 315 -8.47 23.89 -10.71
C ALA A 315 -7.50 24.67 -9.81
N ASN A 316 -7.29 24.19 -8.59
CA ASN A 316 -6.40 24.82 -7.60
C ASN A 316 -5.60 23.74 -6.85
N PRO A 317 -4.56 23.19 -7.48
CA PRO A 317 -3.72 22.15 -6.90
C PRO A 317 -2.76 22.73 -5.84
N ARG A 318 -2.35 21.88 -4.89
CA ARG A 318 -1.22 22.15 -3.99
C ARG A 318 -0.08 21.20 -4.35
N LEU A 319 1.09 21.76 -4.66
CA LEU A 319 2.29 21.00 -5.00
C LEU A 319 3.27 21.08 -3.83
N ASP A 320 3.70 19.95 -3.30
CA ASP A 320 4.60 19.89 -2.15
C ASP A 320 5.56 18.70 -2.24
N CYS A 321 6.84 18.90 -1.95
CA CYS A 321 7.84 17.84 -1.92
C CYS A 321 8.05 17.05 -3.22
N ASN A 322 7.69 17.61 -4.38
CA ASN A 322 7.96 16.99 -5.69
C ASN A 322 9.38 17.28 -6.20
N SER A 323 9.86 16.44 -7.12
CA SER A 323 11.02 16.67 -7.99
C SER A 323 10.51 17.04 -9.38
N ILE A 324 10.66 18.29 -9.80
CA ILE A 324 10.19 18.80 -11.08
C ILE A 324 11.40 19.32 -11.86
N GLU A 325 11.90 18.54 -12.81
CA GLU A 325 13.17 18.86 -13.48
C GLU A 325 13.20 18.42 -14.95
N GLY A 326 13.98 19.13 -15.77
CA GLY A 326 14.15 18.81 -17.20
C GLY A 326 12.91 19.04 -18.08
N ASN A 327 11.82 19.59 -17.55
CA ASN A 327 10.65 19.99 -18.33
C ASN A 327 10.88 21.36 -19.01
N VAL A 328 10.09 21.75 -20.02
CA VAL A 328 10.18 23.11 -20.59
C VAL A 328 9.71 24.14 -19.56
N TRP A 329 8.62 23.85 -18.85
CA TRP A 329 8.15 24.58 -17.68
C TRP A 329 8.09 23.65 -16.48
N GLY A 330 8.47 24.12 -15.30
CA GLY A 330 8.22 23.37 -14.06
C GLY A 330 6.72 23.38 -13.77
N VAL A 331 6.17 24.58 -13.63
CA VAL A 331 4.73 24.82 -13.52
C VAL A 331 4.34 25.94 -14.47
N LEU A 332 3.44 25.64 -15.39
CA LEU A 332 2.80 26.62 -16.25
C LEU A 332 1.37 26.82 -15.75
N ASN A 333 1.11 27.93 -15.09
CA ASN A 333 -0.23 28.34 -14.69
C ASN A 333 -0.73 29.47 -15.60
N GLN A 334 -1.70 29.18 -16.46
CA GLN A 334 -2.35 30.18 -17.33
C GLN A 334 -3.67 30.72 -16.74
N THR A 335 -4.02 30.32 -15.53
CA THR A 335 -5.17 30.86 -14.80
C THR A 335 -4.77 32.12 -14.03
N ALA A 336 -5.76 32.89 -13.56
CA ALA A 336 -5.53 34.05 -12.70
C ALA A 336 -5.29 33.68 -11.22
N THR A 337 -5.53 32.42 -10.84
CA THR A 337 -5.48 31.96 -9.45
C THR A 337 -4.04 31.63 -9.07
N LEU A 338 -3.52 32.23 -7.99
CA LEU A 338 -2.24 31.85 -7.40
C LEU A 338 -2.33 30.44 -6.81
N ILE A 339 -1.44 29.54 -7.25
CA ILE A 339 -1.34 28.18 -6.71
C ILE A 339 -0.14 28.03 -5.79
N ASN A 340 -0.28 27.15 -4.79
CA ASN A 340 0.80 26.85 -3.85
C ASN A 340 1.69 25.72 -4.39
N ALA A 341 2.96 26.03 -4.62
CA ALA A 341 3.99 25.12 -5.09
C ALA A 341 5.31 25.25 -4.30
N VAL A 342 5.22 25.49 -2.99
CA VAL A 342 6.40 25.56 -2.11
C VAL A 342 7.00 24.17 -1.85
N ASN A 343 8.24 24.13 -1.34
CA ASN A 343 8.96 22.92 -0.95
C ASN A 343 9.17 21.88 -2.09
N ASN A 344 9.20 22.33 -3.34
CA ASN A 344 9.54 21.49 -4.48
C ASN A 344 11.01 21.67 -4.88
N TRP A 345 11.60 20.62 -5.47
CA TRP A 345 12.88 20.70 -6.17
C TRP A 345 12.64 21.01 -7.64
N TRP A 346 13.40 21.95 -8.19
CA TRP A 346 13.16 22.50 -9.54
C TRP A 346 14.26 22.14 -10.55
N GLY A 347 15.10 21.16 -10.23
CA GLY A 347 16.24 20.76 -11.06
C GLY A 347 17.56 21.47 -10.74
N ASP A 348 17.54 22.54 -9.96
CA ASP A 348 18.75 23.22 -9.47
C ASP A 348 18.54 23.86 -8.09
N ARG A 349 19.62 23.96 -7.30
CA ARG A 349 19.62 24.54 -5.94
C ARG A 349 19.26 26.03 -5.91
N SER A 350 19.50 26.76 -7.01
CA SER A 350 19.08 28.15 -7.21
C SER A 350 17.56 28.30 -7.36
N GLY A 351 16.81 27.20 -7.47
CA GLY A 351 15.36 27.20 -7.61
C GLY A 351 14.90 27.44 -9.05
N PRO A 352 13.58 27.62 -9.25
CA PRO A 352 13.01 27.81 -10.58
C PRO A 352 13.33 29.21 -11.10
N PHE A 353 13.51 29.36 -12.40
CA PHE A 353 13.59 30.69 -13.02
C PHE A 353 12.22 31.40 -12.95
N HIS A 354 12.21 32.64 -12.48
CA HIS A 354 11.07 33.56 -12.60
C HIS A 354 11.59 34.99 -12.82
N PRO A 355 11.17 35.74 -13.86
CA PRO A 355 11.76 37.03 -14.23
C PRO A 355 11.83 38.08 -13.12
N VAL A 356 10.79 38.15 -12.28
CA VAL A 356 10.73 39.09 -11.14
C VAL A 356 11.15 38.47 -9.81
N LYS A 357 10.56 37.31 -9.43
CA LYS A 357 10.73 36.71 -8.10
C LYS A 357 12.04 35.94 -7.92
N ASN A 358 12.64 35.40 -8.99
CA ASN A 358 13.91 34.67 -8.96
C ASN A 358 14.66 34.71 -10.32
N PRO A 359 15.15 35.89 -10.74
CA PRO A 359 15.78 36.07 -12.06
C PRO A 359 17.10 35.31 -12.23
N ALA A 360 17.73 34.89 -11.14
CA ALA A 360 18.97 34.11 -11.15
C ALA A 360 18.75 32.59 -11.03
N GLY A 361 17.50 32.14 -10.89
CA GLY A 361 17.16 30.73 -10.85
C GLY A 361 17.49 30.06 -12.18
N THR A 362 18.11 28.88 -12.13
CA THR A 362 18.49 28.09 -13.33
C THR A 362 17.72 26.78 -13.45
N GLY A 363 16.89 26.45 -12.45
CA GLY A 363 15.95 25.35 -12.53
C GLY A 363 14.78 25.62 -13.48
N ASN A 364 13.90 24.63 -13.61
CA ASN A 364 12.71 24.69 -14.44
C ASN A 364 11.89 25.98 -14.22
N PRO A 365 11.55 26.74 -15.28
CA PRO A 365 10.88 28.02 -15.12
C PRO A 365 9.44 27.87 -14.64
N VAL A 366 8.92 28.90 -13.98
CA VAL A 366 7.53 28.98 -13.50
C VAL A 366 6.86 30.27 -13.98
N SER A 367 5.54 30.23 -14.18
CA SER A 367 4.75 31.43 -14.52
C SER A 367 4.40 32.28 -13.29
N ASP A 368 3.82 33.48 -13.50
CA ASP A 368 3.60 34.49 -12.44
C ASP A 368 2.71 34.00 -11.28
N ASN A 369 1.67 33.22 -11.60
CA ASN A 369 0.65 32.76 -10.65
C ASN A 369 1.04 31.45 -9.94
N VAL A 370 2.32 31.32 -9.62
CA VAL A 370 2.88 30.19 -8.87
C VAL A 370 3.64 30.72 -7.65
N ASP A 371 3.27 30.25 -6.47
CA ASP A 371 4.01 30.49 -5.23
C ASP A 371 5.00 29.33 -4.99
N PHE A 372 6.29 29.59 -5.22
CA PHE A 372 7.35 28.57 -5.18
C PHE A 372 8.38 28.79 -4.07
N ILE A 373 8.14 29.76 -3.17
CA ILE A 373 9.09 30.15 -2.13
C ILE A 373 8.55 29.71 -0.76
N PRO A 374 9.29 28.90 0.04
CA PRO A 374 10.63 28.38 -0.22
C PRO A 374 10.65 27.21 -1.22
N TRP A 375 11.82 26.95 -1.82
CA TRP A 375 12.08 25.75 -2.63
C TRP A 375 13.17 24.87 -1.98
N LYS A 376 13.29 23.62 -2.43
CA LYS A 376 14.35 22.70 -1.97
C LYS A 376 15.69 23.06 -2.62
N ILE A 377 16.76 23.05 -1.82
CA ILE A 377 18.15 23.30 -2.28
C ILE A 377 18.94 22.01 -2.54
N GLN A 378 18.32 20.85 -2.30
CA GLN A 378 18.86 19.52 -2.58
C GLN A 378 17.82 18.71 -3.32
N GLN A 379 18.29 17.90 -4.27
CA GLN A 379 17.45 16.92 -4.96
C GLN A 379 16.84 15.95 -3.93
N PRO A 380 15.57 15.55 -4.07
CA PRO A 380 15.00 14.50 -3.24
C PRO A 380 15.81 13.22 -3.39
N MET A 381 15.98 12.46 -2.30
CA MET A 381 16.62 11.15 -2.39
C MET A 381 15.88 10.30 -3.44
N PRO A 382 16.61 9.53 -4.28
CA PRO A 382 15.97 8.60 -5.20
C PRO A 382 15.13 7.59 -4.41
N PRO A 383 14.14 6.91 -5.02
CA PRO A 383 13.40 5.86 -4.32
C PRO A 383 14.37 4.80 -3.78
N PRO A 384 14.11 4.22 -2.60
CA PRO A 384 14.98 3.18 -2.04
C PRO A 384 15.06 2.00 -3.00
N THR A 385 16.27 1.49 -3.21
CA THR A 385 16.55 0.39 -4.15
C THR A 385 16.04 -0.96 -3.63
N MET A 386 15.86 -1.10 -2.32
CA MET A 386 15.34 -2.29 -1.67
C MET A 386 14.69 -1.91 -0.33
N ILE A 387 13.67 -2.66 0.08
CA ILE A 387 13.15 -2.60 1.44
C ILE A 387 13.76 -3.79 2.19
N ASP A 388 14.58 -3.51 3.19
CA ASP A 388 15.12 -4.52 4.09
C ASP A 388 14.14 -4.77 5.23
N CYS A 389 13.92 -6.04 5.57
CA CYS A 389 12.99 -6.46 6.61
C CYS A 389 13.79 -6.92 7.82
N VAL A 390 13.88 -6.08 8.83
CA VAL A 390 14.60 -6.41 10.07
C VAL A 390 13.62 -6.91 11.12
N GLU A 391 13.82 -8.16 11.57
CA GLU A 391 13.13 -8.69 12.74
C GLU A 391 13.77 -8.13 14.01
N THR A 392 12.97 -7.48 14.85
CA THR A 392 13.46 -6.90 16.11
C THR A 392 12.40 -6.96 17.20
N THR A 393 12.83 -6.77 18.44
CA THR A 393 11.95 -6.70 19.60
C THR A 393 11.57 -5.25 19.86
N LYS A 394 10.29 -4.92 19.70
CA LYS A 394 9.75 -3.62 20.10
C LYS A 394 9.41 -3.64 21.59
N VAL A 395 9.98 -2.72 22.36
CA VAL A 395 9.58 -2.43 23.74
C VAL A 395 8.43 -1.43 23.69
N TYR A 396 7.25 -1.84 24.14
CA TYR A 396 6.05 -1.00 24.19
C TYR A 396 6.00 -0.16 25.46
N MET A 397 6.54 -0.70 26.55
CA MET A 397 6.57 -0.04 27.85
C MET A 397 7.71 -0.61 28.70
N THR A 398 8.24 0.24 29.56
CA THR A 398 9.16 -0.12 30.64
C THR A 398 8.58 0.34 31.97
N CYS A 399 8.55 -0.54 32.96
CA CYS A 399 8.10 -0.25 34.33
C CYS A 399 9.22 -0.57 35.33
N LYS A 400 9.51 0.34 36.26
CA LYS A 400 10.50 0.13 37.31
C LYS A 400 9.80 -0.10 38.64
N GLU A 401 10.11 -1.20 39.29
CA GLU A 401 9.54 -1.59 40.58
C GLU A 401 10.64 -1.90 41.59
N SER A 402 10.41 -1.55 42.86
CA SER A 402 11.30 -1.87 43.96
C SER A 402 10.53 -2.54 45.09
N ARG A 403 11.10 -3.61 45.67
CA ARG A 403 10.53 -4.33 46.82
C ARG A 403 11.60 -4.56 47.88
N ILE A 404 11.30 -4.25 49.14
CA ILE A 404 12.21 -4.51 50.26
C ILE A 404 11.83 -5.84 50.91
N LYS A 405 12.81 -6.73 51.05
CA LYS A 405 12.68 -8.02 51.73
C LYS A 405 13.51 -8.01 52.99
N LYS A 406 12.87 -8.28 54.13
CA LYS A 406 13.53 -8.48 55.41
C LYS A 406 13.97 -9.93 55.53
N GLN A 407 15.27 -10.16 55.73
CA GLN A 407 15.86 -11.47 56.02
C GLN A 407 16.35 -11.47 57.46
N ILE A 408 15.88 -12.43 58.25
CA ILE A 408 16.33 -12.67 59.61
C ILE A 408 17.28 -13.86 59.56
N ILE A 409 18.50 -13.65 60.01
CA ILE A 409 19.63 -14.55 59.85
C ILE A 409 20.05 -14.99 61.24
N ASP A 410 19.93 -16.28 61.50
CA ASP A 410 20.48 -16.92 62.69
C ASP A 410 21.92 -17.35 62.40
N VAL A 411 22.85 -16.86 63.21
CA VAL A 411 24.28 -17.20 63.08
C VAL A 411 24.79 -18.03 64.26
N SER A 412 23.90 -18.59 65.09
CA SER A 412 24.26 -19.35 66.29
C SER A 412 25.16 -20.56 66.03
N GLU A 413 25.08 -21.17 64.86
CA GLU A 413 25.95 -22.29 64.47
C GLU A 413 27.40 -21.86 64.15
N ILE A 414 27.63 -20.56 63.90
CA ILE A 414 28.92 -20.01 63.42
C ILE A 414 29.52 -19.02 64.43
N ALA A 415 28.67 -18.23 65.08
CA ALA A 415 29.04 -17.20 66.04
C ALA A 415 29.47 -17.82 67.37
N GLN A 416 30.57 -17.32 67.92
CA GLN A 416 31.04 -17.64 69.26
C GLN A 416 30.93 -16.36 70.10
N GLY A 417 29.94 -16.33 71.00
CA GLY A 417 29.61 -15.13 71.77
C GLY A 417 28.60 -14.21 71.08
N GLU A 418 28.58 -12.93 71.46
CA GLU A 418 27.64 -11.94 70.92
C GLU A 418 28.14 -11.34 69.59
N VAL A 419 27.21 -11.11 68.66
CA VAL A 419 27.49 -10.39 67.42
C VAL A 419 27.43 -8.89 67.68
N VAL A 420 28.53 -8.18 67.40
CA VAL A 420 28.65 -6.74 67.70
C VAL A 420 28.63 -5.84 66.46
N ASN A 421 28.94 -6.40 65.28
CA ASN A 421 28.96 -5.64 64.03
C ASN A 421 28.59 -6.53 62.84
N VAL A 422 28.01 -5.93 61.79
CA VAL A 422 27.65 -6.62 60.56
C VAL A 422 27.72 -5.68 59.36
N ALA A 423 28.17 -6.21 58.23
CA ALA A 423 28.11 -5.59 56.92
C ALA A 423 27.58 -6.59 55.89
N CYS A 424 26.77 -6.10 54.97
CA CYS A 424 26.39 -6.86 53.79
C CYS A 424 27.46 -6.66 52.71
N ILE A 425 28.05 -7.75 52.24
CA ILE A 425 29.13 -7.72 51.26
C ILE A 425 28.57 -7.72 49.85
N GLU A 426 27.62 -8.61 49.57
CA GLU A 426 27.07 -8.80 48.24
C GLU A 426 25.65 -9.35 48.32
N VAL A 427 24.82 -8.95 47.36
CA VAL A 427 23.59 -9.66 47.02
C VAL A 427 23.60 -9.84 45.51
N ARG A 428 23.40 -11.06 45.04
CA ARG A 428 23.42 -11.35 43.60
C ARG A 428 22.29 -12.30 43.22
N GLN A 429 21.83 -12.17 41.98
CA GLN A 429 20.91 -13.12 41.40
C GLN A 429 21.66 -14.44 41.12
N VAL A 430 21.03 -15.56 41.43
CA VAL A 430 21.53 -16.91 41.13
C VAL A 430 20.85 -17.38 39.84
N VAL A 431 21.66 -17.73 38.85
CA VAL A 431 21.20 -18.27 37.56
C VAL A 431 22.03 -19.50 37.22
N ASP A 432 21.46 -20.69 37.42
CA ASP A 432 22.07 -21.97 37.09
C ASP A 432 21.02 -22.99 36.61
N GLN A 433 21.43 -24.24 36.35
CA GLN A 433 20.53 -25.29 35.82
C GLN A 433 19.39 -25.67 36.77
N GLN A 434 19.51 -25.41 38.07
CA GLN A 434 18.52 -25.69 39.11
C GLN A 434 17.75 -24.44 39.56
N HIS A 435 18.33 -23.26 39.37
CA HIS A 435 17.80 -21.96 39.80
C HIS A 435 17.63 -21.00 38.60
N PHE A 436 16.52 -21.13 37.88
CA PHE A 436 16.19 -20.22 36.76
C PHE A 436 15.24 -19.11 37.19
N ALA A 437 15.38 -17.94 36.55
CA ALA A 437 14.40 -16.88 36.64
C ALA A 437 13.26 -17.11 35.64
N ALA A 438 12.04 -16.81 36.05
CA ALA A 438 10.85 -16.91 35.21
C ALA A 438 10.04 -15.63 35.36
N VAL A 439 9.71 -15.03 34.22
CA VAL A 439 8.78 -13.90 34.13
C VAL A 439 7.61 -14.36 33.28
N LYS A 440 6.41 -14.38 33.88
CA LYS A 440 5.21 -14.90 33.23
C LYS A 440 4.04 -13.96 33.45
N LYS A 441 3.13 -13.92 32.49
CA LYS A 441 1.82 -13.29 32.67
C LYS A 441 0.97 -14.15 33.58
N ILE A 442 0.16 -13.53 34.42
CA ILE A 442 -0.90 -14.23 35.15
C ILE A 442 -2.17 -14.11 34.30
N GLU A 443 -2.58 -15.23 33.70
CA GLU A 443 -3.72 -15.29 32.77
C GLU A 443 -5.00 -14.71 33.39
N GLY A 444 -5.73 -13.94 32.59
CA GLY A 444 -6.97 -13.28 33.02
C GLY A 444 -6.78 -12.07 33.95
N THR A 445 -5.55 -11.59 34.14
CA THR A 445 -5.25 -10.44 35.01
C THR A 445 -4.24 -9.48 34.38
N ASP A 446 -4.14 -8.28 34.96
CA ASP A 446 -3.14 -7.26 34.60
C ASP A 446 -1.79 -7.46 35.33
N MET A 447 -1.46 -8.69 35.73
CA MET A 447 -0.29 -8.95 36.58
C MET A 447 0.79 -9.75 35.87
N ALA A 448 2.05 -9.39 36.13
CA ALA A 448 3.22 -10.17 35.80
C ALA A 448 3.76 -10.86 37.08
N LEU A 449 4.01 -12.16 37.01
CA LEU A 449 4.72 -12.91 38.02
C LEU A 449 6.22 -12.95 37.69
N VAL A 450 7.03 -12.39 38.57
CA VAL A 450 8.50 -12.46 38.52
C VAL A 450 8.95 -13.43 39.60
N SER A 451 9.61 -14.53 39.20
CA SER A 451 10.17 -15.54 40.10
C SER A 451 11.65 -15.68 39.81
N PHE A 452 12.52 -15.56 40.81
CA PHE A 452 13.96 -15.70 40.64
C PHE A 452 14.61 -16.15 41.96
N TYR A 453 15.88 -16.54 41.89
CA TYR A 453 16.68 -16.87 43.05
C TYR A 453 17.76 -15.82 43.27
N PHE A 454 18.05 -15.53 44.53
CA PHE A 454 19.17 -14.67 44.90
C PHE A 454 19.85 -15.23 46.14
N GLU A 455 21.11 -14.88 46.32
CA GLU A 455 21.85 -15.15 47.54
C GLU A 455 22.47 -13.87 48.05
N TYR A 456 22.76 -13.84 49.35
CA TYR A 456 23.48 -12.74 49.97
C TYR A 456 24.71 -13.27 50.71
N LYS A 457 25.73 -12.43 50.76
CA LYS A 457 26.92 -12.65 51.56
C LYS A 457 27.02 -11.54 52.59
N ILE A 458 27.13 -11.93 53.86
CA ILE A 458 27.34 -11.01 54.98
C ILE A 458 28.69 -11.29 55.63
N ARG A 459 29.21 -10.27 56.28
CA ARG A 459 30.38 -10.33 57.14
C ARG A 459 30.01 -9.76 58.50
N PHE A 460 30.21 -10.53 59.56
CA PHE A 460 29.84 -10.12 60.91
C PHE A 460 30.99 -10.36 61.88
N GLN A 461 31.00 -9.63 62.99
CA GLN A 461 32.03 -9.71 64.02
C GLN A 461 31.41 -10.26 65.31
N ASP A 462 32.01 -11.32 65.84
CA ASP A 462 31.74 -11.86 67.18
C ASP A 462 32.94 -11.65 68.12
N ASP A 463 32.88 -12.22 69.32
CA ASP A 463 33.92 -12.13 70.35
C ASP A 463 35.29 -12.69 69.90
N THR A 464 35.30 -13.51 68.85
CA THR A 464 36.51 -14.16 68.30
C THR A 464 37.04 -13.50 67.03
N GLY A 465 36.29 -12.57 66.45
CA GLY A 465 36.70 -11.78 65.28
C GLY A 465 35.69 -11.79 64.14
N TRP A 466 36.16 -11.43 62.93
CA TRP A 466 35.31 -11.35 61.74
C TRP A 466 35.08 -12.71 61.09
N LYS A 467 33.83 -12.98 60.74
CA LYS A 467 33.37 -14.18 60.04
C LYS A 467 32.50 -13.79 58.83
N GLU A 468 32.42 -14.67 57.84
CA GLU A 468 31.58 -14.50 56.66
C GLU A 468 30.58 -15.64 56.55
N LEU A 469 29.37 -15.31 56.09
CA LEU A 469 28.31 -16.26 55.79
C LEU A 469 27.73 -15.92 54.42
N THR A 470 27.60 -16.93 53.56
CA THR A 470 26.81 -16.85 52.33
C THR A 470 25.55 -17.68 52.52
N SER A 471 24.39 -17.09 52.19
CA SER A 471 23.11 -17.80 52.25
C SER A 471 23.04 -18.89 51.18
N PRO A 472 22.25 -19.96 51.37
CA PRO A 472 21.79 -20.76 50.24
C PRO A 472 20.97 -19.87 49.28
N PRO A 473 20.78 -20.28 48.00
CA PRO A 473 19.87 -19.59 47.08
C PRO A 473 18.46 -19.49 47.63
N LEU A 474 17.93 -18.28 47.72
CA LEU A 474 16.60 -17.97 48.23
C LEU A 474 15.67 -17.61 47.07
N ILE A 475 14.48 -18.20 47.06
CA ILE A 475 13.46 -17.88 46.05
C ILE A 475 12.72 -16.57 46.40
N CYS A 476 12.58 -15.71 45.41
CA CYS A 476 11.72 -14.53 45.45
C CYS A 476 10.61 -14.68 44.42
N ARG A 477 9.37 -14.35 44.80
CA ARG A 477 8.21 -14.31 43.91
C ARG A 477 7.45 -13.01 44.13
N GLU A 478 7.37 -12.20 43.09
CA GLU A 478 6.67 -10.92 43.08
C GLU A 478 5.61 -10.90 42.00
N ALA A 479 4.41 -10.47 42.37
CA ALA A 479 3.36 -10.14 41.42
C ALA A 479 3.33 -8.61 41.24
N VAL A 480 3.51 -8.16 40.02
CA VAL A 480 3.63 -6.74 39.65
C VAL A 480 2.44 -6.37 38.77
N LEU A 481 1.74 -5.29 39.12
CA LEU A 481 0.68 -4.73 38.30
C LEU A 481 1.28 -4.06 37.06
N MET A 482 0.75 -4.40 35.89
CA MET A 482 1.16 -3.89 34.60
C MET A 482 -0.06 -3.25 33.91
N PRO A 483 0.12 -2.40 32.89
CA PRO A 483 -1.01 -1.91 32.11
C PRO A 483 -1.73 -3.05 31.39
N SER A 484 -3.00 -2.83 31.05
CA SER A 484 -3.87 -3.81 30.38
C SER A 484 -3.33 -4.37 29.07
N LEU A 485 -2.36 -3.70 28.45
CA LEU A 485 -1.60 -4.19 27.32
C LEU A 485 -0.95 -5.56 27.57
N ILE A 486 -0.63 -5.92 28.81
CA ILE A 486 -0.07 -7.24 29.14
C ILE A 486 -1.01 -8.39 28.76
N GLN A 487 -2.32 -8.17 28.67
CA GLN A 487 -3.29 -9.20 28.29
C GLN A 487 -3.27 -9.54 26.79
N ASP A 488 -2.67 -8.72 25.93
CA ASP A 488 -2.59 -9.01 24.49
C ASP A 488 -1.68 -10.23 24.24
N HIS A 489 -2.19 -11.22 23.50
CA HIS A 489 -1.50 -12.48 23.21
C HIS A 489 -0.17 -12.30 22.43
N ARG A 490 0.02 -11.17 21.74
CA ARG A 490 1.24 -10.86 20.97
C ARG A 490 2.32 -10.18 21.81
N ILE A 491 1.96 -9.68 23.00
CA ILE A 491 2.88 -9.02 23.92
C ILE A 491 3.52 -10.11 24.79
N ASN A 492 4.81 -10.00 25.06
CA ASN A 492 5.55 -10.78 26.04
C ASN A 492 5.96 -9.86 27.18
N VAL A 493 6.23 -10.45 28.35
CA VAL A 493 6.78 -9.72 29.50
C VAL A 493 8.15 -10.27 29.83
N THR A 494 9.11 -9.39 30.03
CA THR A 494 10.47 -9.71 30.49
C THR A 494 10.83 -8.80 31.66
N ALA A 495 11.85 -9.18 32.45
CA ALA A 495 12.32 -8.35 33.55
C ALA A 495 13.82 -8.50 33.76
N ASP A 496 14.50 -7.37 33.95
CA ASP A 496 15.86 -7.33 34.48
C ASP A 496 15.80 -7.13 35.99
N ILE A 497 16.56 -7.93 36.75
CA ILE A 497 16.45 -8.02 38.21
C ILE A 497 17.79 -7.68 38.84
N TYR A 498 17.77 -6.69 39.74
CA TYR A 498 18.95 -6.17 40.42
C TYR A 498 18.72 -6.20 41.93
N PRO A 499 19.00 -7.33 42.60
CA PRO A 499 18.93 -7.41 44.06
C PRO A 499 20.13 -6.69 44.66
N GLN A 500 19.90 -5.93 45.72
CA GLN A 500 20.94 -5.17 46.41
C GLN A 500 20.67 -5.15 47.92
N CYS A 501 21.73 -5.15 48.71
CA CYS A 501 21.59 -4.94 50.14
C CYS A 501 21.41 -3.46 50.43
N MET A 502 20.34 -3.08 51.11
CA MET A 502 20.19 -1.71 51.62
C MET A 502 20.93 -1.55 52.94
N GLU A 503 20.68 -2.44 53.88
CA GLU A 503 21.21 -2.34 55.25
C GLU A 503 21.18 -3.71 55.93
N CYS A 504 22.17 -3.99 56.78
CA CYS A 504 22.12 -5.08 57.74
C CYS A 504 22.48 -4.54 59.12
N PHE A 505 21.80 -5.03 60.16
CA PHE A 505 22.06 -4.66 61.54
C PHE A 505 21.88 -5.85 62.48
N VAL A 506 22.53 -5.81 63.63
CA VAL A 506 22.37 -6.83 64.68
C VAL A 506 20.98 -6.68 65.30
N SER A 507 20.19 -7.75 65.31
CA SER A 507 18.82 -7.77 65.83
C SER A 507 18.63 -8.66 67.06
N GLY A 508 19.67 -9.36 67.50
CA GLY A 508 19.74 -10.16 68.73
C GLY A 508 21.17 -10.64 68.97
N SER A 509 21.43 -11.31 70.10
CA SER A 509 22.80 -11.73 70.50
C SER A 509 23.54 -12.55 69.44
N GLN A 510 22.83 -13.39 68.69
CA GLN A 510 23.34 -14.15 67.54
C GLN A 510 22.39 -14.07 66.34
N GLN A 511 21.73 -12.92 66.19
CA GLN A 511 20.75 -12.70 65.12
C GLN A 511 21.04 -11.40 64.38
N ILE A 512 21.01 -11.48 63.06
CA ILE A 512 21.23 -10.37 62.14
C ILE A 512 19.96 -10.18 61.30
N THR A 513 19.55 -8.93 61.09
CA THR A 513 18.49 -8.59 60.14
C THR A 513 19.10 -7.84 58.96
N CYS A 514 18.82 -8.30 57.73
CA CYS A 514 19.18 -7.63 56.49
C CYS A 514 17.95 -7.18 55.70
N LEU A 515 17.96 -5.95 55.22
CA LEU A 515 16.98 -5.38 54.30
C LEU A 515 17.55 -5.44 52.88
N ILE A 516 16.98 -6.30 52.06
CA ILE A 516 17.40 -6.51 50.68
C ILE A 516 16.38 -5.84 49.76
N CYS A 517 16.81 -4.87 48.97
CA CYS A 517 15.99 -4.23 47.95
C CYS A 517 16.13 -4.97 46.63
N ILE A 518 15.00 -5.39 46.08
CA ILE A 518 14.89 -6.00 44.76
C ILE A 518 14.41 -4.93 43.81
N ASN A 519 15.30 -4.45 42.93
CA ASN A 519 14.89 -3.59 41.83
C ASN A 519 14.58 -4.46 40.61
N MET A 520 13.44 -4.22 39.99
CA MET A 520 12.98 -4.91 38.79
C MET A 520 12.70 -3.88 37.71
N LEU A 521 13.22 -4.10 36.51
CA LEU A 521 12.88 -3.35 35.31
C LEU A 521 12.10 -4.27 34.39
N LEU A 522 10.77 -4.12 34.36
CA LEU A 522 9.88 -4.95 33.55
C LEU A 522 9.64 -4.30 32.19
N HIS A 523 9.63 -5.11 31.13
CA HIS A 523 9.35 -4.68 29.77
C HIS A 523 8.17 -5.45 29.18
N LEU A 524 7.26 -4.71 28.53
CA LEU A 524 6.27 -5.29 27.62
C LEU A 524 6.82 -5.24 26.20
N THR A 525 7.01 -6.39 25.58
CA THR A 525 7.75 -6.53 24.31
C THR A 525 6.99 -7.33 23.27
N SER A 526 7.15 -7.06 21.98
CA SER A 526 6.69 -7.97 20.91
C SER A 526 7.72 -8.07 19.81
N GLN A 527 7.75 -9.20 19.11
CA GLN A 527 8.53 -9.32 17.87
C GLN A 527 7.82 -8.56 16.76
N VAL A 528 8.54 -7.66 16.11
CA VAL A 528 8.04 -6.85 15.00
C VAL A 528 8.98 -6.95 13.81
N ARG A 529 8.42 -6.77 12.61
CA ARG A 529 9.18 -6.57 11.38
C ARG A 529 9.20 -5.09 11.05
N LEU A 530 10.40 -4.52 10.96
CA LEU A 530 10.60 -3.17 10.48
C LEU A 530 10.96 -3.23 9.00
N SER A 531 10.19 -2.52 8.18
CA SER A 531 10.51 -2.27 6.78
C SER A 531 11.42 -1.05 6.70
N ILE A 532 12.70 -1.26 6.42
CA ILE A 532 13.70 -0.20 6.33
C ILE A 532 13.99 0.07 4.85
N PRO A 533 13.68 1.27 4.32
CA PRO A 533 14.08 1.64 2.98
C PRO A 533 15.61 1.76 2.92
N THR A 534 16.25 0.95 2.07
CA THR A 534 17.69 0.97 1.86
C THR A 534 18.00 1.68 0.54
N TYR A 535 18.90 2.64 0.61
CA TYR A 535 19.44 3.35 -0.54
C TYR A 535 20.84 2.77 -0.76
N GLY A 536 20.97 1.85 -1.70
CA GLY A 536 22.27 1.28 -2.03
C GLY A 536 23.24 2.40 -2.38
N PHE A 537 24.41 2.42 -1.75
CA PHE A 537 25.51 3.25 -2.23
C PHE A 537 25.95 2.65 -3.56
N SER A 538 25.62 3.33 -4.66
CA SER A 538 26.11 3.02 -6.01
C SER A 538 27.59 3.31 -6.14
#